data_AF-A0A7V9UF52-F1
#
_entry.id   AF-A0A7V9UF52-F1
#
_cell.length_a   1.000
_cell.length_b   1.000
_cell.length_c   1.000
_cell.angle_alpha   90.00
_cell.angle_beta   90.00
_cell.angle_gamma   90.00
#
_symmetry.space_group_name_H-M   'P 1'
#
loop_
_entity.id
_entity.type
_entity.pdbx_description
1 polymer ?
#
loop_
_entity_poly.entity_id
_entity_poly.type
_entity_poly.pdbx_seq_one_letter_code
_entity_poly.pdbx_strand_id
1 'polypeptide(L)'
;MQVTSFFSDIENFIKKNQALCIGTLGVAAVIYALGNLGGRVVSWIIECVGTTQKTNGIGIRHFNQGSVNVPLVKSEVSSSNSEDSLLEKIANAQYNRGYIDDALKTNRGITYNTTAKETFISKVAEGRFNNGFINEALKINREITYNTTAKETFISKVAERRFNHGYIDEALKINREITYNTTAKETFISKVAESRFNHGYVDEALKINREITYNTSLQKALREKASNYYYSRGYYDDARKALRN
;
A
#
# COMPACT_ATOMS: atom_id res chain seq x y z
N MET A 1 -18.40 2.62 -59.17
CA MET A 1 -17.24 2.92 -60.03
C MET A 1 -16.33 3.92 -59.30
N GLN A 2 -15.58 3.48 -58.27
CA GLN A 2 -14.70 4.34 -57.44
C GLN A 2 -13.51 3.55 -56.82
N VAL A 3 -13.14 2.39 -57.38
CA VAL A 3 -12.02 1.58 -56.84
C VAL A 3 -10.67 1.97 -57.47
N THR A 4 -10.68 2.72 -58.58
CA THR A 4 -9.47 3.05 -59.35
C THR A 4 -8.69 4.25 -58.83
N SER A 5 -9.28 5.13 -58.01
CA SER A 5 -8.55 6.29 -57.45
C SER A 5 -7.66 5.91 -56.27
N PHE A 6 -8.09 4.96 -55.43
CA PHE A 6 -7.34 4.55 -54.24
C PHE A 6 -5.97 3.93 -54.59
N PHE A 7 -5.91 3.09 -55.62
CA PHE A 7 -4.66 2.48 -56.05
C PHE A 7 -3.70 3.50 -56.71
N SER A 8 -4.23 4.50 -57.42
CA SER A 8 -3.41 5.57 -58.01
C SER A 8 -2.81 6.49 -56.94
N ASP A 9 -3.56 6.77 -55.88
CA ASP A 9 -3.08 7.58 -54.75
C ASP A 9 -2.00 6.86 -53.94
N ILE A 10 -2.11 5.54 -53.77
CA ILE A 10 -1.07 4.72 -53.13
C ILE A 10 0.20 4.70 -53.97
N GLU A 11 0.09 4.51 -55.28
CA GLU A 11 1.26 4.44 -56.16
C GLU A 11 2.00 5.79 -56.21
N ASN A 12 1.27 6.90 -56.19
CA ASN A 12 1.84 8.25 -56.10
C ASN A 12 2.47 8.53 -54.73
N PHE A 13 1.88 8.04 -53.63
CA PHE A 13 2.45 8.16 -52.29
C PHE A 13 3.77 7.39 -52.15
N ILE A 14 3.84 6.19 -52.73
CA ILE A 14 5.04 5.34 -52.73
C ILE A 14 6.16 5.98 -53.57
N LYS A 15 5.84 6.50 -54.76
CA LYS A 15 6.81 7.21 -55.63
C LYS A 15 7.37 8.47 -54.95
N LYS A 16 6.56 9.19 -54.18
CA LYS A 16 6.96 10.45 -53.52
C LYS A 16 7.80 10.25 -52.25
N ASN A 17 7.77 9.06 -51.64
CA ASN A 17 8.42 8.78 -50.35
C ASN A 17 9.42 7.60 -50.40
N GLN A 18 10.03 7.32 -51.57
CA GLN A 18 10.96 6.20 -51.76
C GLN A 18 12.12 6.15 -50.74
N ALA A 19 12.58 7.30 -50.24
CA ALA A 19 13.65 7.36 -49.23
C ALA A 19 13.20 6.85 -47.83
N LEU A 20 11.92 6.95 -47.49
CA LEU A 20 11.39 6.55 -46.18
C LEU A 20 11.04 5.05 -46.10
N CYS A 21 10.63 4.46 -47.22
CA CYS A 21 10.23 3.05 -47.28
C CYS A 21 11.42 2.07 -47.31
N ILE A 22 12.56 2.48 -47.87
CA ILE A 22 13.77 1.65 -47.91
C ILE A 22 14.40 1.54 -46.50
N GLY A 23 14.32 2.61 -45.69
CA GLY A 23 14.85 2.61 -44.32
C GLY A 23 14.10 1.68 -43.36
N THR A 24 12.78 1.55 -43.49
CA THR A 24 11.95 0.73 -42.60
C THR A 24 11.99 -0.76 -42.95
N LEU A 25 12.12 -1.11 -44.24
CA LEU A 25 12.27 -2.49 -44.69
C LEU A 25 13.66 -3.07 -44.38
N GLY A 26 14.72 -2.24 -44.44
CA GLY A 26 16.08 -2.66 -44.09
C GLY A 26 16.22 -3.07 -42.61
N VAL A 27 15.57 -2.34 -41.70
CA VAL A 27 15.61 -2.64 -40.26
C VAL A 27 14.80 -3.90 -39.92
N ALA A 28 13.66 -4.13 -40.61
CA ALA A 28 12.86 -5.33 -40.43
C ALA A 28 13.61 -6.62 -40.83
N ALA A 29 14.40 -6.57 -41.92
CA ALA A 29 15.18 -7.71 -42.38
C ALA A 29 16.33 -8.08 -41.42
N VAL A 30 17.00 -7.08 -40.82
CA VAL A 30 18.06 -7.29 -39.83
C VAL A 30 17.52 -7.88 -38.53
N ILE A 31 16.30 -7.49 -38.11
CA ILE A 31 15.62 -8.06 -36.94
C ILE A 31 15.16 -9.50 -37.19
N TYR A 32 14.76 -9.85 -38.42
CA TYR A 32 14.34 -11.20 -38.77
C TYR A 32 15.50 -12.21 -38.78
N ALA A 33 16.73 -11.75 -39.09
CA ALA A 33 17.92 -12.61 -39.12
C ALA A 33 18.49 -12.94 -37.73
N LEU A 34 18.09 -12.22 -36.67
CA LEU A 34 18.68 -12.34 -35.33
C LEU A 34 17.82 -13.09 -34.30
N GLY A 35 16.82 -13.86 -34.74
CA GLY A 35 16.27 -14.97 -33.97
C GLY A 35 15.66 -14.62 -32.60
N ASN A 36 14.34 -14.72 -32.53
CA ASN A 36 13.59 -15.02 -31.30
C ASN A 36 13.29 -13.84 -30.34
N LEU A 37 12.44 -12.90 -30.79
CA LEU A 37 11.79 -11.91 -29.91
C LEU A 37 10.37 -11.57 -30.41
N GLY A 38 9.56 -12.62 -30.63
CA GLY A 38 8.14 -12.51 -30.95
C GLY A 38 7.33 -12.05 -29.74
N GLY A 39 7.10 -10.73 -29.63
CA GLY A 39 6.16 -10.17 -28.65
C GLY A 39 6.36 -8.69 -28.33
N ARG A 40 7.57 -8.14 -28.55
CA ARG A 40 7.87 -6.72 -28.21
C ARG A 40 7.89 -5.78 -29.41
N VAL A 41 7.84 -6.29 -30.64
CA VAL A 41 7.95 -5.48 -31.86
C VAL A 41 6.61 -4.84 -32.26
N VAL A 42 5.47 -5.50 -31.98
CA VAL A 42 4.13 -4.97 -32.33
C VAL A 42 3.79 -3.72 -31.52
N SER A 43 4.25 -3.62 -30.27
CA SER A 43 4.00 -2.44 -29.44
C SER A 43 4.77 -1.20 -29.90
N TRP A 44 5.95 -1.37 -30.52
CA TRP A 44 6.77 -0.24 -30.97
C TRP A 44 6.30 0.33 -32.32
N ILE A 45 5.74 -0.52 -33.20
CA ILE A 45 5.19 -0.07 -34.49
C ILE A 45 3.88 0.72 -34.30
N ILE A 46 3.06 0.38 -33.29
CA ILE A 46 1.82 1.11 -33.00
C ILE A 46 2.11 2.54 -32.48
N GLU A 47 3.20 2.74 -31.74
CA GLU A 47 3.60 4.08 -31.27
C GLU A 47 4.14 4.97 -32.40
N CYS A 48 4.85 4.43 -33.40
CA CYS A 48 5.34 5.24 -34.53
C CYS A 48 4.25 5.72 -35.50
N VAL A 49 3.15 4.96 -35.63
CA VAL A 49 1.99 5.37 -36.46
C VAL A 49 1.07 6.34 -35.70
N GLY A 50 1.02 6.25 -34.36
CA GLY A 50 0.23 7.16 -33.53
C GLY A 50 0.77 8.59 -33.45
N THR A 51 2.09 8.78 -33.58
CA THR A 51 2.73 10.11 -33.49
C THR A 51 2.72 10.89 -34.80
N THR A 52 2.44 10.26 -35.94
CA THR A 52 2.44 10.92 -37.26
C THR A 52 1.11 11.55 -37.67
N GLN A 53 0.01 11.32 -36.93
CA GLN A 53 -1.26 12.05 -37.15
C GLN A 53 -1.37 13.40 -36.42
N LYS A 54 -0.38 13.79 -35.61
CA LYS A 54 -0.44 15.03 -34.80
C LYS A 54 0.23 16.27 -35.40
N THR A 55 0.74 16.20 -36.63
CA THR A 55 1.23 17.39 -37.35
C THR A 55 0.81 17.32 -38.81
N ASN A 56 -0.41 17.76 -39.10
CA ASN A 56 -0.79 18.36 -40.39
C ASN A 56 -2.12 19.09 -40.17
N GLY A 57 -2.03 20.34 -39.69
CA GLY A 57 -3.16 21.25 -39.69
C GLY A 57 -3.44 21.73 -41.11
N ILE A 58 -4.61 21.39 -41.66
CA ILE A 58 -5.24 22.13 -42.76
C ILE A 58 -6.77 22.07 -42.59
N GLY A 59 -7.36 23.20 -42.20
CA GLY A 59 -8.68 23.68 -42.62
C GLY A 59 -9.95 22.95 -42.14
N ILE A 60 -10.50 23.33 -40.99
CA ILE A 60 -11.93 23.11 -40.68
C ILE A 60 -12.72 24.36 -41.07
N ARG A 61 -13.50 24.25 -42.15
CA ARG A 61 -14.57 25.21 -42.50
C ARG A 61 -15.76 25.01 -41.55
N HIS A 62 -16.42 26.13 -41.25
CA HIS A 62 -17.58 26.32 -40.37
C HIS A 62 -18.60 25.19 -40.30
N PHE A 63 -19.00 24.86 -39.07
CA PHE A 63 -20.40 24.61 -38.73
C PHE A 63 -20.71 25.26 -37.37
N ASN A 64 -21.63 26.22 -37.40
CA ASN A 64 -22.21 26.89 -36.25
C ASN A 64 -23.46 26.12 -35.85
N GLN A 65 -23.60 25.72 -34.58
CA GLN A 65 -24.88 25.65 -33.86
C GLN A 65 -24.68 25.23 -32.40
N GLY A 66 -25.25 26.02 -31.48
CA GLY A 66 -25.85 25.53 -30.24
C GLY A 66 -24.94 25.48 -29.01
N SER A 67 -24.95 26.57 -28.23
CA SER A 67 -24.43 26.64 -26.87
C SER A 67 -25.10 25.62 -25.95
N VAL A 68 -24.34 24.65 -25.42
CA VAL A 68 -24.72 23.90 -24.21
C VAL A 68 -23.53 23.90 -23.27
N ASN A 69 -23.68 24.59 -22.14
CA ASN A 69 -22.72 24.68 -21.06
C ASN A 69 -22.74 23.33 -20.30
N VAL A 70 -21.74 22.47 -20.54
CA VAL A 70 -21.58 21.19 -19.81
C VAL A 70 -20.40 21.33 -18.83
N PRO A 71 -20.53 20.96 -17.54
CA PRO A 71 -19.48 21.17 -16.56
C PRO A 71 -18.24 20.30 -16.85
N LEU A 72 -17.06 20.93 -16.75
CA LEU A 72 -15.69 20.41 -16.96
C LEU A 72 -15.24 19.26 -16.01
N VAL A 73 -16.14 18.48 -15.42
CA VAL A 73 -15.80 17.56 -14.30
C VAL A 73 -15.33 16.17 -14.77
N LYS A 74 -15.49 15.81 -16.06
CA LYS A 74 -15.31 14.41 -16.51
C LYS A 74 -13.92 14.05 -17.07
N SER A 75 -13.10 15.03 -17.46
CA SER A 75 -11.79 14.78 -18.10
C SER A 75 -10.61 14.67 -17.14
N GLU A 76 -10.70 15.28 -15.96
CA GLU A 76 -9.59 15.28 -14.99
C GLU A 76 -9.51 13.95 -14.20
N VAL A 77 -10.64 13.33 -13.91
CA VAL A 77 -10.72 12.07 -13.16
C VAL A 77 -10.17 10.88 -13.95
N SER A 78 -10.28 10.88 -15.29
CA SER A 78 -9.71 9.80 -16.12
C SER A 78 -8.19 9.92 -16.27
N SER A 79 -7.68 11.15 -16.40
CA SER A 79 -6.23 11.41 -16.48
C SER A 79 -5.52 11.15 -15.15
N SER A 80 -6.08 11.61 -14.03
CA SER A 80 -5.52 11.40 -12.69
C SER A 80 -5.41 9.92 -12.29
N ASN A 81 -6.43 9.12 -12.60
CA ASN A 81 -6.37 7.66 -12.36
C ASN A 81 -5.29 6.96 -13.20
N SER A 82 -4.97 7.49 -14.39
CA SER A 82 -3.90 6.94 -15.23
C SER A 82 -2.50 7.27 -14.72
N GLU A 83 -2.30 8.45 -14.14
CA GLU A 83 -1.05 8.86 -13.51
C GLU A 83 -0.77 8.05 -12.25
N ASP A 84 -1.76 7.92 -11.36
CA ASP A 84 -1.66 7.11 -10.15
C ASP A 84 -1.31 5.65 -10.49
N SER A 85 -1.91 5.09 -11.55
CA SER A 85 -1.59 3.73 -12.01
C SER A 85 -0.15 3.60 -12.52
N LEU A 86 0.38 4.64 -13.18
CA LEU A 86 1.78 4.66 -13.61
C LEU A 86 2.71 4.76 -12.40
N LEU A 87 2.43 5.64 -11.44
CA LEU A 87 3.20 5.80 -10.21
C LEU A 87 3.22 4.49 -9.40
N GLU A 88 2.10 3.78 -9.31
CA GLU A 88 2.02 2.46 -8.68
C GLU A 88 2.98 1.45 -9.34
N LYS A 89 2.99 1.39 -10.67
CA LYS A 89 3.89 0.51 -11.43
C LYS A 89 5.34 0.87 -11.20
N ILE A 90 5.69 2.16 -11.21
CA ILE A 90 7.06 2.65 -10.98
C ILE A 90 7.50 2.29 -9.55
N ALA A 91 6.66 2.57 -8.54
CA ALA A 91 6.95 2.25 -7.15
C ALA A 91 7.19 0.74 -6.96
N ASN A 92 6.34 -0.11 -7.52
CA ASN A 92 6.55 -1.56 -7.47
C ASN A 92 7.84 -1.99 -8.18
N ALA A 93 8.16 -1.39 -9.32
CA ALA A 93 9.38 -1.68 -10.07
C ALA A 93 10.66 -1.23 -9.33
N GLN A 94 10.60 -0.14 -8.58
CA GLN A 94 11.69 0.32 -7.69
C GLN A 94 11.85 -0.61 -6.49
N TYR A 95 10.74 -0.95 -5.83
CA TYR A 95 10.72 -1.89 -4.70
C TYR A 95 11.31 -3.24 -5.05
N ASN A 96 10.89 -3.82 -6.18
CA ASN A 96 11.39 -5.13 -6.65
C ASN A 96 12.88 -5.11 -7.00
N ARG A 97 13.48 -3.93 -7.22
CA ARG A 97 14.93 -3.75 -7.43
C ARG A 97 15.68 -3.41 -6.13
N GLY A 98 14.98 -3.27 -5.01
CA GLY A 98 15.56 -2.95 -3.70
C GLY A 98 15.66 -1.44 -3.40
N TYR A 99 15.19 -0.56 -4.28
CA TYR A 99 15.19 0.90 -4.05
C TYR A 99 14.00 1.32 -3.18
N ILE A 100 13.99 0.90 -1.91
CA ILE A 100 12.82 1.01 -1.02
C ILE A 100 12.41 2.47 -0.78
N ASP A 101 13.36 3.38 -0.51
CA ASP A 101 13.07 4.77 -0.20
C ASP A 101 12.50 5.52 -1.42
N ASP A 102 13.06 5.28 -2.61
CA ASP A 102 12.53 5.81 -3.86
C ASP A 102 11.13 5.27 -4.14
N ALA A 103 10.91 3.98 -3.89
CA ALA A 103 9.61 3.36 -4.06
C ALA A 103 8.54 3.99 -3.15
N LEU A 104 8.87 4.21 -1.88
CA LEU A 104 7.99 4.91 -0.94
C LEU A 104 7.75 6.36 -1.36
N LYS A 105 8.79 7.06 -1.80
CA LYS A 105 8.67 8.45 -2.29
C LYS A 105 7.73 8.53 -3.50
N THR A 106 7.89 7.64 -4.49
CA THR A 106 7.00 7.54 -5.65
C THR A 106 5.57 7.24 -5.21
N ASN A 107 5.39 6.26 -4.32
CA ASN A 107 4.07 5.88 -3.80
C ASN A 107 3.38 7.01 -3.03
N ARG A 108 4.14 7.88 -2.33
CA ARG A 108 3.58 9.06 -1.65
C ARG A 108 2.95 10.06 -2.62
N GLY A 109 3.40 10.09 -3.87
CA GLY A 109 2.82 10.92 -4.94
C GLY A 109 1.44 10.45 -5.42
N ILE A 110 1.03 9.20 -5.14
CA ILE A 110 -0.32 8.71 -5.45
C ILE A 110 -1.34 9.48 -4.61
N THR A 111 -2.33 10.06 -5.28
CA THR A 111 -3.28 10.99 -4.64
C THR A 111 -4.69 10.43 -4.50
N TYR A 112 -5.19 9.76 -5.54
CA TYR A 112 -6.58 9.32 -5.62
C TYR A 112 -6.74 7.82 -5.33
N ASN A 113 -5.80 6.99 -5.78
CA ASN A 113 -5.81 5.56 -5.51
C ASN A 113 -5.22 5.22 -4.12
N THR A 114 -5.90 5.68 -3.07
CA THR A 114 -5.49 5.49 -1.67
C THR A 114 -5.38 4.02 -1.28
N THR A 115 -6.23 3.16 -1.83
CA THR A 115 -6.16 1.71 -1.60
C THR A 115 -4.85 1.10 -2.10
N ALA A 116 -4.43 1.40 -3.34
CA ALA A 116 -3.16 0.90 -3.86
C ALA A 116 -1.97 1.47 -3.07
N LYS A 117 -2.03 2.78 -2.74
CA LYS A 117 -1.03 3.46 -1.93
C LYS A 117 -0.81 2.77 -0.59
N GLU A 118 -1.88 2.50 0.16
CA GLU A 118 -1.80 1.89 1.49
C GLU A 118 -1.47 0.39 1.43
N THR A 119 -1.92 -0.31 0.38
CA THR A 119 -1.51 -1.69 0.12
C THR A 119 -0.01 -1.78 -0.10
N PHE A 120 0.56 -0.86 -0.87
CA PHE A 120 2.00 -0.78 -1.08
C PHE A 120 2.75 -0.46 0.22
N ILE A 121 2.29 0.52 1.00
CA ILE A 121 2.88 0.85 2.32
C ILE A 121 2.88 -0.38 3.23
N SER A 122 1.76 -1.11 3.31
CA SER A 122 1.64 -2.34 4.10
C SER A 122 2.65 -3.40 3.66
N LYS A 123 2.79 -3.60 2.33
CA LYS A 123 3.76 -4.54 1.75
C LYS A 123 5.20 -4.18 2.15
N VAL A 124 5.58 -2.91 2.05
CA VAL A 124 6.94 -2.45 2.42
C VAL A 124 7.17 -2.61 3.93
N ALA A 125 6.21 -2.21 4.76
CA ALA A 125 6.30 -2.37 6.20
C ALA A 125 6.50 -3.84 6.59
N GLU A 126 5.70 -4.75 6.03
CA GLU A 126 5.86 -6.19 6.24
C GLU A 126 7.22 -6.71 5.78
N GLY A 127 7.71 -6.27 4.62
CA GLY A 127 9.05 -6.59 4.14
C GLY A 127 10.15 -6.16 5.12
N ARG A 128 10.10 -4.92 5.62
CA ARG A 128 11.06 -4.40 6.62
C ARG A 128 10.98 -5.17 7.94
N PHE A 129 9.77 -5.47 8.41
CA PHE A 129 9.55 -6.22 9.64
C PHE A 129 10.15 -7.63 9.57
N ASN A 130 9.90 -8.35 8.47
CA ASN A 130 10.40 -9.70 8.28
C ASN A 130 11.94 -9.73 8.19
N ASN A 131 12.57 -8.65 7.73
CA ASN A 131 14.02 -8.48 7.71
C ASN A 131 14.60 -7.93 9.04
N GLY A 132 13.79 -7.79 10.09
CA GLY A 132 14.24 -7.36 11.41
C GLY A 132 14.31 -5.84 11.62
N PHE A 133 13.96 -5.04 10.61
CA PHE A 133 13.90 -3.57 10.72
C PHE A 133 12.59 -3.10 11.38
N ILE A 134 12.36 -3.54 12.62
CA ILE A 134 11.07 -3.39 13.33
C ILE A 134 10.63 -1.93 13.46
N ASN A 135 11.54 -1.03 13.87
CA ASN A 135 11.22 0.38 14.08
C ASN A 135 10.91 1.11 12.76
N GLU A 136 11.66 0.79 11.70
CA GLU A 136 11.43 1.34 10.37
C GLU A 136 10.08 0.87 9.83
N ALA A 137 9.80 -0.42 9.96
CA ALA A 137 8.54 -1.02 9.54
C ALA A 137 7.33 -0.38 10.24
N LEU A 138 7.43 -0.15 11.56
CA LEU A 138 6.38 0.51 12.32
C LEU A 138 6.20 1.98 11.89
N LYS A 139 7.30 2.69 11.60
CA LYS A 139 7.24 4.07 11.07
C LYS A 139 6.51 4.11 9.73
N ILE A 140 6.83 3.19 8.81
CA ILE A 140 6.18 3.10 7.50
C ILE A 140 4.69 2.77 7.66
N ASN A 141 4.33 1.80 8.50
CA ASN A 141 2.94 1.43 8.76
C ASN A 141 2.10 2.60 9.32
N ARG A 142 2.71 3.54 10.05
CA ARG A 142 2.01 4.73 10.56
C ARG A 142 1.56 5.70 9.46
N GLU A 143 2.11 5.59 8.25
CA GLU A 143 1.67 6.37 7.08
C GLU A 143 0.28 5.94 6.56
N ILE A 144 -0.21 4.76 6.94
CA ILE A 144 -1.57 4.30 6.63
C ILE A 144 -2.58 5.15 7.41
N THR A 145 -3.58 5.69 6.71
CA THR A 145 -4.59 6.59 7.27
C THR A 145 -5.99 5.97 7.26
N TYR A 146 -6.37 5.28 6.18
CA TYR A 146 -7.73 4.81 5.94
C TYR A 146 -7.94 3.34 6.25
N ASN A 147 -7.00 2.46 5.87
CA ASN A 147 -7.06 1.03 6.18
C ASN A 147 -6.60 0.76 7.62
N THR A 148 -7.43 1.19 8.58
CA THR A 148 -7.19 1.07 10.01
C THR A 148 -7.03 -0.39 10.44
N THR A 149 -7.78 -1.32 9.83
CA THR A 149 -7.67 -2.76 10.10
C THR A 149 -6.27 -3.30 9.80
N ALA A 150 -5.73 -3.03 8.61
CA ALA A 150 -4.38 -3.49 8.26
C ALA A 150 -3.33 -2.84 9.17
N LYS A 151 -3.45 -1.53 9.41
CA LYS A 151 -2.56 -0.77 10.28
C LYS A 151 -2.51 -1.35 11.69
N GLU A 152 -3.65 -1.57 12.32
CA GLU A 152 -3.74 -2.06 13.70
C GLU A 152 -3.36 -3.54 13.83
N THR A 153 -3.65 -4.35 12.81
CA THR A 153 -3.16 -5.73 12.74
C THR A 153 -1.64 -5.77 12.75
N PHE A 154 -0.99 -4.90 11.96
CA PHE A 154 0.46 -4.78 11.95
C PHE A 154 1.03 -4.25 13.27
N ILE A 155 0.39 -3.24 13.89
CA ILE A 155 0.78 -2.74 15.22
C ILE A 155 0.75 -3.87 16.26
N SER A 156 -0.32 -4.68 16.25
CA SER A 156 -0.47 -5.84 17.14
C SER A 156 0.68 -6.83 16.95
N LYS A 157 1.00 -7.14 15.69
CA LYS A 157 2.13 -8.02 15.32
C LYS A 157 3.48 -7.50 15.83
N VAL A 158 3.72 -6.20 15.72
CA VAL A 158 4.96 -5.57 16.20
C VAL A 158 5.04 -5.58 17.73
N ALA A 159 3.93 -5.27 18.42
CA ALA A 159 3.86 -5.38 19.87
C ALA A 159 4.17 -6.81 20.35
N GLU A 160 3.56 -7.82 19.72
CA GLU A 160 3.84 -9.23 20.00
C GLU A 160 5.32 -9.60 19.80
N ARG A 161 5.94 -9.17 18.70
CA ARG A 161 7.37 -9.40 18.46
C ARG A 161 8.24 -8.79 19.56
N ARG A 162 7.95 -7.54 19.98
CA ARG A 162 8.68 -6.85 21.05
C ARG A 162 8.54 -7.56 22.39
N PHE A 163 7.31 -7.94 22.73
CA PHE A 163 7.01 -8.68 23.96
C PHE A 163 7.76 -10.01 24.02
N ASN A 164 7.75 -10.78 22.94
CA ASN A 164 8.45 -12.07 22.87
C ASN A 164 9.98 -11.94 22.95
N HIS A 165 10.54 -10.75 22.73
CA HIS A 165 11.97 -10.45 22.93
C HIS A 165 12.27 -9.80 24.29
N GLY A 166 11.28 -9.73 25.19
CA GLY A 166 11.43 -9.17 26.53
C GLY A 166 11.29 -7.65 26.62
N TYR A 167 11.02 -6.95 25.51
CA TYR A 167 10.78 -5.50 25.49
C TYR A 167 9.33 -5.18 25.91
N ILE A 168 8.95 -5.54 27.14
CA ILE A 168 7.56 -5.51 27.63
C ILE A 168 6.96 -4.09 27.56
N ASP A 169 7.67 -3.08 28.06
CA ASP A 169 7.13 -1.73 28.15
C ASP A 169 7.01 -1.06 26.77
N GLU A 170 7.95 -1.35 25.87
CA GLU A 170 7.88 -0.92 24.47
C GLU A 170 6.68 -1.58 23.77
N ALA A 171 6.48 -2.87 24.00
CA ALA A 171 5.36 -3.61 23.43
C ALA A 171 4.00 -3.06 23.88
N LEU A 172 3.84 -2.74 25.18
CA LEU A 172 2.65 -2.06 25.69
C LEU A 172 2.46 -0.69 25.05
N LYS A 173 3.52 0.10 24.92
CA LYS A 173 3.45 1.43 24.27
C LYS A 173 2.94 1.31 22.83
N ILE A 174 3.46 0.35 22.07
CA ILE A 174 3.04 0.10 20.69
C ILE A 174 1.57 -0.35 20.65
N ASN A 175 1.18 -1.30 21.51
CA ASN A 175 -0.20 -1.80 21.57
C ASN A 175 -1.22 -0.69 21.92
N ARG A 176 -0.81 0.33 22.68
CA ARG A 176 -1.67 1.49 23.00
C ARG A 176 -2.03 2.35 21.78
N GLU A 177 -1.30 2.24 20.67
CA GLU A 177 -1.62 2.91 19.41
C GLU A 177 -2.87 2.33 18.73
N ILE A 178 -3.30 1.12 19.11
CA ILE A 178 -4.55 0.52 18.64
C ILE A 178 -5.73 1.28 19.25
N THR A 179 -6.66 1.70 18.40
CA THR A 179 -7.82 2.52 18.76
C THR A 179 -9.13 1.78 18.50
N TYR A 180 -9.25 1.04 17.39
CA TYR A 180 -10.51 0.42 16.95
C TYR A 180 -10.61 -1.06 17.31
N ASN A 181 -9.54 -1.83 17.16
CA ASN A 181 -9.51 -3.25 17.54
C ASN A 181 -9.28 -3.43 19.05
N THR A 182 -10.26 -3.01 19.84
CA THR A 182 -10.22 -3.06 21.31
C THR A 182 -10.02 -4.47 21.84
N THR A 183 -10.63 -5.48 21.20
CA THR A 183 -10.47 -6.88 21.59
C THR A 183 -9.02 -7.34 21.51
N ALA A 184 -8.32 -7.10 20.39
CA ALA A 184 -6.91 -7.47 20.26
C ALA A 184 -6.03 -6.70 21.26
N LYS A 185 -6.29 -5.39 21.40
CA LYS A 185 -5.59 -4.52 22.34
C LYS A 185 -5.69 -5.04 23.78
N GLU A 186 -6.89 -5.33 24.25
CA GLU A 186 -7.14 -5.77 25.62
C GLU A 186 -6.64 -7.19 25.88
N THR A 187 -6.75 -8.07 24.88
CA THR A 187 -6.17 -9.43 24.95
C THR A 187 -4.66 -9.34 25.16
N PHE A 188 -3.99 -8.46 24.42
CA PHE A 188 -2.55 -8.23 24.59
C PHE A 188 -2.20 -7.63 25.96
N ILE A 189 -2.96 -6.63 26.43
CA ILE A 189 -2.78 -6.06 27.78
C ILE A 189 -2.90 -7.14 28.85
N SER A 190 -3.93 -7.99 28.76
CA SER A 190 -4.15 -9.10 29.70
C SER A 190 -2.97 -10.08 29.69
N LYS A 191 -2.48 -10.46 28.50
CA LYS A 191 -1.28 -11.31 28.34
C LYS A 191 -0.05 -10.70 29.02
N VAL A 192 0.20 -9.41 28.84
CA VAL A 192 1.34 -8.73 29.47
C VAL A 192 1.17 -8.70 30.99
N ALA A 193 -0.03 -8.38 31.48
CA ALA A 193 -0.32 -8.36 32.91
C ALA A 193 -0.11 -9.75 33.55
N GLU A 194 -0.60 -10.80 32.89
CA GLU A 194 -0.37 -12.18 33.34
C GLU A 194 1.11 -12.55 33.36
N SER A 195 1.88 -12.14 32.35
CA SER A 195 3.34 -12.34 32.34
C SER A 195 4.01 -11.69 33.55
N ARG A 196 3.68 -10.43 33.85
CA ARG A 196 4.20 -9.71 35.04
C ARG A 196 3.82 -10.44 36.33
N PHE A 197 2.57 -10.89 36.44
CA PHE A 197 2.09 -11.65 37.59
C PHE A 197 2.90 -12.93 37.80
N ASN A 198 3.11 -13.71 36.74
CA ASN A 198 3.84 -14.99 36.80
C ASN A 198 5.32 -14.80 37.19
N HIS A 199 5.90 -13.62 36.97
CA HIS A 199 7.24 -13.24 37.43
C HIS A 199 7.26 -12.61 38.83
N GLY A 200 6.12 -12.58 39.54
CA GLY A 200 6.02 -12.06 40.90
C GLY A 200 5.73 -10.56 41.00
N TYR A 201 5.61 -9.84 39.87
CA TYR A 201 5.28 -8.41 39.85
C TYR A 201 3.75 -8.19 39.94
N VAL A 202 3.15 -8.60 41.05
CA VAL A 202 1.68 -8.66 41.21
C VAL A 202 1.02 -7.26 41.13
N ASP A 203 1.59 -6.25 41.77
CA ASP A 203 1.04 -4.89 41.73
C ASP A 203 1.18 -4.25 40.34
N GLU A 204 2.29 -4.49 39.64
CA GLU A 204 2.46 -4.04 38.25
C GLU A 204 1.45 -4.71 37.32
N ALA A 205 1.24 -6.02 37.50
CA ALA A 205 0.24 -6.77 36.77
C ALA A 205 -1.17 -6.18 36.96
N LEU A 206 -1.56 -5.90 38.21
CA LEU A 206 -2.83 -5.26 38.51
C LEU A 206 -2.93 -3.85 37.91
N LYS A 207 -1.85 -3.07 37.91
CA LYS A 207 -1.81 -1.75 37.28
C LYS A 207 -2.05 -1.83 35.78
N ILE A 208 -1.39 -2.74 35.07
CA ILE A 208 -1.56 -2.95 33.63
C ILE A 208 -2.98 -3.44 33.32
N ASN A 209 -3.52 -4.35 34.14
CA ASN A 209 -4.86 -4.91 33.98
C ASN A 209 -5.99 -3.88 34.10
N ARG A 210 -5.75 -2.74 34.76
CA ARG A 210 -6.70 -1.60 34.82
C ARG A 210 -6.85 -0.89 33.47
N GLU A 211 -5.94 -1.09 32.52
CA GLU A 211 -6.08 -0.55 31.16
C GLU A 211 -7.14 -1.29 30.34
N ILE A 212 -7.58 -2.47 30.77
CA ILE A 212 -8.70 -3.20 30.18
C ILE A 212 -10.01 -2.51 30.60
N THR A 213 -10.81 -2.10 29.63
CA THR A 213 -12.05 -1.33 29.86
C THR A 213 -13.30 -2.12 29.51
N TYR A 214 -13.25 -2.93 28.44
CA TYR A 214 -14.43 -3.61 27.89
C TYR A 214 -14.48 -5.09 28.25
N ASN A 215 -13.34 -5.79 28.25
CA ASN A 215 -13.28 -7.21 28.58
C ASN A 215 -13.19 -7.44 30.10
N THR A 216 -14.33 -7.29 30.76
CA THR A 216 -14.47 -7.45 32.22
C THR A 216 -14.08 -8.85 32.71
N SER A 217 -14.23 -9.89 31.87
CA SER A 217 -13.82 -11.25 32.19
C SER A 217 -12.30 -11.40 32.30
N LEU A 218 -11.53 -10.88 31.32
CA LEU A 218 -10.06 -10.86 31.39
C LEU A 218 -9.58 -10.07 32.61
N GLN A 219 -10.18 -8.91 32.83
CA GLN A 219 -9.84 -8.06 33.95
C GLN A 219 -10.10 -8.77 35.29
N LYS A 220 -11.27 -9.39 35.45
CA LYS A 220 -11.67 -10.10 36.67
C LYS A 220 -10.79 -11.32 36.95
N ALA A 221 -10.44 -12.10 35.93
CA ALA A 221 -9.62 -13.30 36.09
C ALA A 221 -8.27 -13.00 36.77
N LEU A 222 -7.57 -11.93 36.35
CA LEU A 222 -6.30 -11.56 36.97
C LEU A 222 -6.49 -11.01 38.40
N ARG A 223 -7.55 -10.23 38.64
CA ARG A 223 -7.87 -9.72 40.00
C ARG A 223 -8.10 -10.85 40.99
N GLU A 224 -8.83 -11.89 40.60
CA GLU A 224 -9.06 -13.08 41.42
C GLU A 224 -7.76 -13.84 41.69
N LYS A 225 -6.93 -14.02 40.65
CA LYS A 225 -5.60 -14.64 40.77
C LYS A 225 -4.70 -13.88 41.76
N ALA A 226 -4.68 -12.55 41.66
CA ALA A 226 -3.93 -11.68 42.57
C ALA A 226 -4.50 -11.69 44.00
N SER A 227 -5.82 -11.68 44.15
CA SER A 227 -6.47 -11.80 45.45
C SER A 227 -6.07 -13.09 46.17
N ASN A 228 -6.12 -14.23 45.47
CA ASN A 228 -5.72 -15.52 46.01
C ASN A 228 -4.23 -15.57 46.35
N TYR A 229 -3.39 -14.95 45.52
CA TYR A 229 -1.95 -14.80 45.79
C TYR A 229 -1.68 -14.05 47.11
N TYR A 230 -2.38 -12.95 47.35
CA TYR A 230 -2.25 -12.17 48.58
C TYR A 230 -2.83 -12.91 49.79
N TYR A 231 -4.02 -13.49 49.64
CA TYR A 231 -4.71 -14.24 50.70
C TYR A 231 -3.86 -15.40 51.22
N SER A 232 -3.29 -16.20 50.32
CA SER A 232 -2.44 -17.35 50.69
C SER A 232 -1.16 -16.98 51.45
N ARG A 233 -0.75 -15.71 51.41
CA ARG A 233 0.39 -15.16 52.16
C ARG A 233 0.00 -14.36 53.39
N GLY A 234 -1.29 -14.29 53.72
CA GLY A 234 -1.81 -13.55 54.87
C GLY A 234 -2.02 -12.05 54.63
N TYR A 235 -1.86 -11.55 53.40
CA TYR A 235 -2.10 -10.15 53.04
C TYR A 235 -3.59 -9.91 52.73
N TYR A 236 -4.44 -9.98 53.75
CA TYR A 236 -5.90 -9.96 53.56
C TYR A 236 -6.44 -8.64 53.00
N ASP A 237 -5.87 -7.50 53.40
CA ASP A 237 -6.27 -6.19 52.91
C ASP A 237 -5.93 -6.02 51.42
N ASP A 238 -4.74 -6.47 51.00
CA ASP A 238 -4.33 -6.45 49.59
C ASP A 238 -5.17 -7.41 48.73
N ALA A 239 -5.54 -8.57 49.28
CA ALA A 239 -6.46 -9.49 48.61
C ALA A 239 -7.82 -8.82 48.33
N ARG A 240 -8.39 -8.17 49.36
CA ARG A 240 -9.63 -7.40 49.21
C ARG A 240 -9.49 -6.24 48.24
N LYS A 241 -8.35 -5.55 48.26
CA LYS A 241 -8.03 -4.42 47.36
C LYS A 241 -7.89 -4.88 45.91
N ALA A 242 -7.34 -6.06 45.66
CA ALA A 242 -7.19 -6.63 44.32
C ALA A 242 -8.55 -6.92 43.65
N LEU A 243 -9.56 -7.35 44.41
CA LEU A 243 -10.91 -7.62 43.88
C LEU A 243 -11.69 -6.34 43.54
N ARG A 244 -11.39 -5.23 44.21
CA ARG A 244 -12.14 -3.97 44.11
C ARG A 244 -11.68 -3.04 42.98
N ASN A 245 -10.43 -3.14 42.57
CA ASN A 245 -9.76 -2.19 41.67
C ASN A 245 -9.41 -2.80 40.34
#